data_AF-A0A919JLE8-F1
#
_entry.id   AF-A0A919JLE8-F1
#
_cell.length_a   1.000
_cell.length_b   1.000
_cell.length_c   1.000
_cell.angle_alpha   90.00
_cell.angle_beta   90.00
_cell.angle_gamma   90.00
#
_symmetry.space_group_name_H-M   'P 1'
#
loop_
_entity.id
_entity.type
_entity.pdbx_description
1 polymer ?
#
loop_
_entity_poly.entity_id
_entity_poly.type
_entity_poly.pdbx_seq_one_letter_code
_entity_poly.pdbx_strand_id
1 'polypeptide(L)'
;MNRPALPTDDEVRTAAEQLLTDHRDGGLFPNVTTLAKRFGVNRTTFYRHFSAITDAMLDSAGQQHTDGPKRRRPPRQSTEPEQALRRLRTENEDLRRHLEIYEEQIRMLTTENKRLRELIEQQAGVTAISTRRLELDH
;
A
#
# COMPACT_ATOMS: atom_id res chain seq x y z
N MET A 1 28.00 -14.41 11.81
CA MET A 1 26.96 -13.41 11.45
C MET A 1 26.54 -12.70 12.73
N ASN A 2 26.92 -11.43 12.89
CA ASN A 2 26.65 -10.66 14.11
C ASN A 2 25.21 -10.10 14.02
N ARG A 3 24.27 -10.66 14.78
CA ARG A 3 22.93 -10.08 14.90
C ARG A 3 23.10 -8.77 15.69
N PRO A 4 22.83 -7.58 15.13
CA PRO A 4 22.95 -6.36 15.90
C PRO A 4 22.03 -6.49 17.11
N ALA A 5 22.59 -6.29 18.30
CA ALA A 5 21.81 -6.28 19.53
C ALA A 5 20.71 -5.22 19.36
N LEU A 6 19.47 -5.61 19.64
CA LEU A 6 18.35 -4.67 19.62
C LEU A 6 18.63 -3.61 20.69
N PRO A 7 18.49 -2.31 20.36
CA PRO A 7 18.65 -1.25 21.34
C PRO A 7 17.56 -1.37 22.42
N THR A 8 17.83 -0.83 23.59
CA THR A 8 16.84 -0.76 24.67
C THR A 8 15.82 0.34 24.40
N ASP A 9 14.61 0.20 24.96
CA ASP A 9 13.55 1.19 24.84
C ASP A 9 14.00 2.59 25.30
N ASP A 10 14.83 2.66 26.35
CA ASP A 10 15.35 3.92 26.88
C ASP A 10 16.32 4.60 25.90
N GLU A 11 17.23 3.83 25.28
CA GLU A 11 18.12 4.36 24.24
C GLU A 11 17.33 4.90 23.04
N VAL A 12 16.28 4.18 22.64
CA VAL A 12 15.40 4.59 21.54
C VAL A 12 14.62 5.86 21.90
N ARG A 13 14.14 5.96 23.14
CA ARG A 13 13.41 7.15 23.63
C ARG A 13 14.31 8.37 23.69
N THR A 14 15.52 8.25 24.23
CA THR A 14 16.51 9.35 24.24
C THR A 14 16.85 9.80 22.82
N ALA A 15 17.03 8.85 21.89
CA ALA A 15 17.31 9.19 20.49
C ALA A 15 16.11 9.88 19.81
N ALA A 16 14.88 9.49 20.12
CA ALA A 16 13.66 10.12 19.62
C ALA A 16 13.49 11.55 20.18
N GLU A 17 13.77 11.75 21.46
CA GLU A 17 13.76 13.06 22.12
C GLU A 17 14.81 14.01 21.54
N GLN A 18 15.99 13.51 21.20
CA GLN A 18 17.01 14.31 20.50
C GLN A 18 16.51 14.76 19.13
N LEU A 19 15.91 13.86 18.33
CA LEU A 19 15.32 14.26 17.04
C LEU A 19 14.18 15.28 17.21
N LEU A 20 13.37 15.14 18.26
CA LEU A 20 12.34 16.12 18.59
C LEU A 20 12.93 17.48 19.00
N THR A 21 14.03 17.48 19.73
CA THR A 21 14.74 18.71 20.14
C THR A 21 15.37 19.39 18.92
N ASP A 22 16.09 18.63 18.08
CA ASP A 22 16.65 19.13 16.82
C ASP A 22 15.56 19.74 15.94
N HIS A 23 14.39 19.10 15.87
CA HIS A 23 13.23 19.61 15.13
C HIS A 23 12.70 20.93 15.72
N ARG A 24 12.62 21.06 17.06
CA ARG A 24 12.22 22.31 17.72
C ARG A 24 13.19 23.46 17.42
N ASP A 25 14.47 23.16 17.32
CA ASP A 25 15.53 24.13 17.01
C ASP A 25 15.55 24.53 15.52
N GLY A 26 14.60 24.03 14.72
CA GLY A 26 14.45 24.35 13.30
C GLY A 26 15.05 23.31 12.36
N GLY A 27 15.42 22.15 12.90
CA GLY A 27 15.92 20.99 12.15
C GLY A 27 14.85 20.27 11.32
N LEU A 28 15.23 19.11 10.79
CA LEU A 28 14.36 18.28 9.96
C LEU A 28 13.27 17.58 10.79
N PHE A 29 12.15 17.27 10.15
CA PHE A 29 11.06 16.52 10.78
C PHE A 29 11.56 15.11 11.22
N PRO A 30 11.25 14.66 12.46
CA PRO A 30 11.68 13.36 12.95
C PRO A 30 11.16 12.21 12.08
N ASN A 31 12.00 11.22 11.79
CA ASN A 31 11.66 10.11 10.90
C ASN A 31 12.14 8.77 11.47
N VAL A 32 11.25 7.77 11.43
CA VAL A 32 11.51 6.37 11.79
C VAL A 32 12.75 5.80 11.11
N THR A 33 12.98 6.20 9.86
CA THR A 33 14.13 5.75 9.05
C THR A 33 15.45 6.27 9.62
N THR A 34 15.47 7.51 10.10
CA THR A 34 16.65 8.12 10.73
C THR A 34 16.96 7.40 12.04
N LEU A 35 15.92 7.09 12.83
CA LEU A 35 16.05 6.35 14.08
C LEU A 35 16.57 4.92 13.84
N ALA A 36 15.98 4.19 12.90
CA ALA A 36 16.41 2.84 12.53
C ALA A 36 17.87 2.79 12.02
N LYS A 37 18.26 3.77 11.18
CA LYS A 37 19.64 3.91 10.70
C LYS A 37 20.62 4.15 11.84
N ARG A 38 20.26 4.97 12.84
CA ARG A 38 21.11 5.28 14.00
C ARG A 38 21.50 4.03 14.79
N PHE A 39 20.61 3.04 14.85
CA PHE A 39 20.85 1.78 15.54
C PHE A 39 21.29 0.64 14.60
N GLY A 40 21.50 0.93 13.31
CA GLY A 40 21.90 -0.10 12.32
C GLY A 40 20.84 -1.19 12.11
N VAL A 41 19.57 -0.91 12.40
CA VAL A 41 18.46 -1.86 12.26
C VAL A 41 17.64 -1.52 11.02
N ASN A 42 17.11 -2.53 10.33
CA ASN A 42 16.16 -2.31 9.24
C ASN A 42 14.90 -1.62 9.79
N ARG A 43 14.39 -0.61 9.07
CA ARG A 43 13.15 0.11 9.39
C ARG A 43 11.98 -0.80 9.75
N THR A 44 11.75 -1.90 9.05
CA THR A 44 10.64 -2.83 9.33
C THR A 44 10.81 -3.53 10.68
N THR A 45 12.02 -4.02 10.96
CA THR A 45 12.36 -4.65 12.23
C THR A 45 12.29 -3.64 13.37
N PHE A 46 12.83 -2.44 13.15
CA PHE A 46 12.80 -1.35 14.12
C PHE A 46 11.38 -0.94 14.48
N TYR A 47 10.52 -0.71 13.48
CA TYR A 47 9.12 -0.33 13.70
C TYR A 47 8.33 -1.41 14.43
N ARG A 48 8.61 -2.70 14.15
CA ARG A 48 7.95 -3.82 14.85
C ARG A 48 8.26 -3.84 16.34
N HIS A 49 9.47 -3.47 16.75
CA HIS A 49 9.90 -3.50 18.15
C HIS A 49 9.59 -2.20 18.91
N PHE A 50 9.63 -1.05 18.23
CA PHE A 50 9.51 0.26 18.87
C PHE A 50 8.39 1.12 18.28
N SER A 51 7.28 0.50 17.84
CA SER A 51 6.14 1.21 17.24
C SER A 51 5.58 2.27 18.18
N ALA A 52 5.36 1.92 19.45
CA ALA A 52 4.83 2.85 20.45
C ALA A 52 5.69 4.11 20.62
N ILE A 53 7.02 3.97 20.68
CA ILE A 53 7.95 5.11 20.81
C ILE A 53 7.97 5.93 19.51
N THR A 54 7.93 5.24 18.37
CA THR A 54 7.95 5.86 17.04
C THR A 54 6.69 6.69 16.79
N ASP A 55 5.51 6.14 17.11
CA ASP A 55 4.23 6.79 16.92
C ASP A 55 4.11 8.00 17.87
N ALA A 56 4.49 7.84 19.15
CA ALA A 56 4.53 8.95 20.11
C ALA A 56 5.46 10.09 19.67
N MET A 57 6.61 9.78 19.06
CA MET A 57 7.51 10.77 18.49
C MET A 57 6.86 11.52 17.32
N LEU A 58 6.22 10.81 16.40
CA LEU A 58 5.57 11.42 15.23
C LEU A 58 4.40 12.30 15.62
N ASP A 59 3.58 11.85 16.58
CA ASP A 59 2.47 12.63 17.13
C ASP A 59 2.95 13.90 17.82
N SER A 60 3.99 13.79 18.66
CA SER A 60 4.61 14.95 19.32
C SER A 60 5.17 15.96 18.31
N ALA A 61 5.81 15.48 17.24
CA ALA A 61 6.30 16.35 16.17
C ALA A 61 5.16 17.04 15.39
N GLY A 62 4.02 16.34 15.22
CA GLY A 62 2.82 16.87 14.56
C GLY A 62 2.12 17.97 15.38
N GLN A 63 1.96 17.78 16.69
CA GLN A 63 1.39 18.79 17.60
C GLN A 63 2.25 20.04 17.69
N GLN A 64 3.58 19.91 17.67
CA GLN A 64 4.48 21.07 17.71
C GLN A 64 4.43 21.92 16.45
N HIS A 65 4.05 21.30 15.33
CA HIS A 65 3.84 22.01 14.07
C HIS A 65 2.59 22.92 14.09
N THR A 66 1.67 22.72 15.04
CA THR A 66 0.48 23.58 15.22
C THR A 66 0.70 24.76 16.17
N ASP A 67 1.62 24.64 17.13
CA ASP A 67 1.75 25.59 18.26
C ASP A 67 2.91 26.61 18.13
N GLY A 68 3.85 26.44 17.20
CA GLY A 68 4.96 27.40 16.99
C GLY A 68 4.56 28.64 16.17
N PRO A 69 5.20 29.81 16.38
CA PRO A 69 5.00 30.95 15.48
C PRO A 69 5.46 30.50 14.10
N LYS A 70 4.51 30.39 13.16
CA LYS A 70 4.73 30.00 11.76
C LYS A 70 5.86 30.83 11.15
N ARG A 71 7.11 30.39 11.31
CA ARG A 71 8.15 30.68 10.33
C ARG A 71 7.58 30.09 9.06
N ARG A 72 7.15 30.98 8.18
CA ARG A 72 6.63 30.65 6.85
C ARG A 72 7.75 29.94 6.11
N ARG A 73 7.90 28.63 6.34
CA ARG A 73 8.42 27.73 5.33
C ARG A 73 7.50 28.02 4.15
N PRO A 74 8.02 28.48 2.99
CA PRO A 74 7.17 28.58 1.82
C PRO A 74 6.52 27.20 1.71
N PRO A 75 5.18 27.12 1.54
CA PRO A 75 4.57 25.83 1.31
C PRO A 75 5.42 25.20 0.22
N ARG A 76 5.94 23.99 0.46
CA ARG A 76 6.41 23.19 -0.66
C ARG A 76 5.18 23.10 -1.53
N GLN A 77 5.11 23.98 -2.54
CA GLN A 77 4.22 23.84 -3.66
C GLN A 77 4.64 22.48 -4.17
N SER A 78 3.94 21.44 -3.73
CA SER A 78 3.91 20.16 -4.43
C SER A 78 3.67 20.59 -5.85
N THR A 79 4.74 20.56 -6.64
CA THR A 79 4.70 21.05 -7.99
C THR A 79 3.54 20.30 -8.63
N GLU A 80 2.65 21.01 -9.32
CA GLU A 80 1.58 20.43 -10.17
C GLU A 80 1.90 19.00 -10.69
N PRO A 81 3.12 18.73 -11.23
CA PRO A 81 3.52 17.38 -11.63
C PRO A 81 3.53 16.30 -10.53
N GLU A 82 3.93 16.58 -9.29
CA GLU A 82 3.90 15.59 -8.20
C GLU A 82 2.47 15.24 -7.77
N GLN A 83 1.56 16.22 -7.77
CA GLN A 83 0.15 15.96 -7.50
C GLN A 83 -0.49 15.17 -8.64
N ALA A 84 -0.20 15.54 -9.90
CA ALA A 84 -0.66 14.82 -11.08
C ALA A 84 -0.16 13.36 -11.08
N LEU A 85 1.13 13.14 -10.77
CA LEU A 85 1.69 11.79 -10.67
C LEU A 85 1.03 10.95 -9.58
N ARG A 86 0.70 11.54 -8.42
CA ARG A 86 -0.03 10.84 -7.36
C ARG A 86 -1.43 10.46 -7.81
N ARG A 87 -2.17 11.39 -8.43
CA ARG A 87 -3.52 11.13 -8.98
C ARG A 87 -3.48 10.01 -10.01
N LEU A 88 -2.56 10.08 -10.97
CA LEU A 88 -2.39 9.06 -12.01
C LEU A 88 -2.05 7.69 -11.42
N ARG A 89 -1.24 7.63 -10.35
CA ARG A 89 -0.94 6.35 -9.67
C ARG A 89 -2.18 5.76 -9.00
N THR A 90 -2.94 6.58 -8.28
CA THR A 90 -4.19 6.14 -7.65
C THR A 90 -5.20 5.68 -8.69
N GLU A 91 -5.37 6.43 -9.78
CA GLU A 91 -6.28 6.07 -10.87
C GLU A 91 -5.86 4.80 -11.59
N ASN A 92 -4.56 4.60 -11.82
CA ASN A 92 -4.06 3.36 -12.42
C ASN A 92 -4.29 2.14 -11.52
N GLU A 93 -4.12 2.29 -10.21
CA GLU A 93 -4.40 1.22 -9.24
C GLU A 93 -5.89 0.87 -9.23
N ASP A 94 -6.76 1.88 -9.26
CA ASP A 94 -8.21 1.66 -9.24
C ASP A 94 -8.71 1.03 -10.54
N LEU A 95 -8.18 1.46 -11.70
CA LEU A 95 -8.45 0.83 -13.00
C LEU A 95 -8.02 -0.64 -13.02
N ARG A 96 -6.86 -0.98 -12.46
CA ARG A 96 -6.40 -2.37 -12.36
C ARG A 96 -7.33 -3.23 -11.49
N ARG A 97 -7.78 -2.68 -10.36
CA ARG A 97 -8.74 -3.34 -9.49
C ARG A 97 -10.07 -3.60 -10.21
N HIS A 98 -10.57 -2.63 -10.97
CA HIS A 98 -11.78 -2.82 -11.77
C HIS A 98 -11.59 -3.87 -12.88
N LEU A 99 -10.45 -3.88 -13.57
CA LEU A 99 -10.16 -4.91 -14.57
C LEU A 99 -10.18 -6.32 -13.98
N GLU A 100 -9.55 -6.51 -12.83
CA GLU A 100 -9.54 -7.82 -12.13
C GLU A 100 -10.96 -8.29 -11.79
N ILE A 101 -11.81 -7.38 -11.27
CA ILE A 101 -13.22 -7.68 -10.98
C ILE A 101 -13.98 -8.04 -12.25
N TYR A 102 -13.83 -7.27 -13.32
CA TYR A 102 -14.55 -7.50 -14.58
C TYR A 102 -14.09 -8.77 -15.29
N GLU A 103 -12.80 -9.09 -15.25
CA GLU A 103 -12.27 -10.35 -15.78
C GLU A 103 -12.90 -11.56 -15.10
N GLU A 104 -13.02 -11.52 -13.76
CA GLU A 104 -13.66 -12.60 -13.00
C GLU A 104 -15.16 -12.69 -13.30
N GLN A 105 -15.86 -11.56 -13.39
CA GLN A 105 -17.28 -11.54 -13.77
C GLN A 105 -17.52 -12.11 -15.18
N ILE A 106 -16.66 -11.77 -16.15
CA ILE A 106 -16.75 -12.33 -17.50
C ILE A 106 -16.49 -13.84 -17.48
N ARG A 107 -15.52 -14.32 -16.70
CA ARG A 107 -15.25 -15.75 -16.53
C ARG A 107 -16.44 -16.49 -15.93
N MET A 108 -17.05 -15.94 -14.88
CA MET A 108 -18.26 -16.49 -14.26
C MET A 108 -19.42 -16.54 -15.26
N LEU A 109 -19.71 -15.44 -15.95
CA LEU A 109 -20.78 -15.36 -16.95
C LEU A 109 -20.55 -16.35 -18.11
N THR A 110 -19.30 -16.52 -18.55
CA THR A 110 -18.94 -17.46 -19.62
C THR A 110 -19.23 -18.90 -19.18
N THR A 111 -18.85 -19.24 -17.95
CA THR A 111 -19.09 -20.57 -17.37
C THR A 111 -20.59 -20.84 -17.21
N GLU A 112 -21.34 -19.88 -16.67
CA GLU A 112 -22.80 -20.04 -16.51
C GLU A 112 -23.51 -20.10 -17.86
N ASN A 113 -23.09 -19.30 -18.85
CA ASN A 113 -23.66 -19.36 -20.20
C ASN A 113 -23.46 -20.73 -20.84
N LYS A 114 -22.26 -21.31 -20.69
CA LYS A 114 -21.97 -22.68 -21.16
C LYS A 114 -22.89 -23.70 -20.48
N ARG A 115 -23.01 -23.62 -19.14
CA ARG A 115 -23.87 -24.51 -18.36
C ARG A 115 -25.34 -24.43 -18.78
N LEU A 116 -25.85 -23.21 -18.97
CA LEU A 116 -27.23 -22.98 -19.41
C LEU A 116 -27.48 -23.53 -20.82
N ARG A 117 -26.51 -23.40 -21.74
CA ARG A 117 -26.60 -24.01 -23.07
C ARG A 117 -26.66 -25.53 -23.00
N GLU A 118 -25.79 -26.15 -22.20
CA GLU A 118 -25.80 -27.61 -21.99
C GLU A 118 -27.14 -28.08 -21.40
N LEU A 119 -27.72 -27.36 -20.45
CA LEU A 119 -29.04 -27.68 -19.88
C LEU A 119 -30.16 -27.58 -20.92
N ILE A 120 -30.13 -26.56 -21.78
CA ILE A 120 -31.11 -26.39 -22.86
C ILE A 120 -30.95 -27.51 -23.88
N GLU A 121 -29.73 -27.85 -24.31
CA GLU A 121 -29.48 -28.95 -25.25
C GLU A 121 -29.98 -30.29 -24.70
N GLN A 122 -29.74 -30.55 -23.41
CA GLN A 122 -30.26 -31.74 -22.72
C GLN A 122 -31.79 -31.77 -22.65
N GLN A 123 -32.44 -30.65 -22.31
CA GLN A 123 -33.90 -30.59 -22.22
C GLN A 123 -34.59 -30.63 -23.59
N ALA A 124 -33.99 -30.02 -24.61
CA ALA A 124 -34.55 -29.95 -25.95
C ALA A 124 -34.30 -31.23 -26.77
N GLY A 125 -33.41 -32.13 -26.32
CA GLY A 125 -32.97 -33.28 -27.12
C GLY A 125 -32.24 -32.88 -28.41
N VAL A 126 -31.80 -31.63 -28.51
CA VAL A 126 -31.12 -31.07 -29.68
C VAL A 126 -29.63 -31.08 -29.39
N THR A 127 -28.92 -32.06 -29.91
CA THR A 127 -27.45 -32.09 -29.91
C THR A 127 -26.93 -31.02 -30.87
N ALA A 128 -25.99 -30.19 -30.42
CA ALA A 128 -25.38 -29.15 -31.24
C ALA A 128 -24.84 -29.73 -32.57
N ILE A 129 -25.17 -29.07 -33.69
CA ILE A 129 -24.82 -29.51 -35.05
C ILE A 129 -23.29 -29.64 -35.24
N SER A 130 -22.51 -28.87 -34.48
CA SER A 130 -21.04 -28.92 -34.45
C SER A 130 -20.50 -30.31 -34.07
N THR A 131 -21.15 -30.97 -33.10
CA THR A 131 -20.75 -32.28 -32.59
C THR A 131 -21.10 -33.38 -33.58
N ARG A 132 -22.27 -33.27 -34.25
CA ARG A 132 -22.71 -34.23 -35.27
C ARG A 132 -21.79 -34.28 -36.50
N ARG A 133 -21.12 -33.16 -36.85
CA ARG A 133 -20.22 -33.11 -38.00
C ARG A 133 -18.90 -33.84 -37.74
N LEU A 134 -18.41 -33.86 -36.49
CA LEU A 134 -17.21 -34.60 -36.09
C LEU A 134 -17.43 -36.12 -36.05
N GLU A 135 -18.66 -36.58 -35.78
CA GLU A 135 -19.01 -38.01 -35.76
C GLU A 135 -19.26 -38.61 -37.16
N LEU A 136 -19.36 -37.80 -38.21
CA LEU A 136 -19.61 -38.24 -39.59
C LEU A 136 -18.33 -38.30 -40.45
N ASP A 137 -17.18 -37.83 -39.94
CA ASP A 137 -15.88 -37.87 -40.60
C ASP A 137 -14.99 -39.07 -40.11
N HIS A 138 -15.60 -40.09 -39.50
CA HIS A 138 -15.02 -41.42 -39.20
C HIS A 138 -15.93 -42.53 -39.71
#